data_AF-A0A7R8H3Z4-F1
#
_entry.id   AF-A0A7R8H3Z4-F1
#
_cell.length_a   1.000
_cell.length_b   1.000
_cell.length_c   1.000
_cell.angle_alpha   90.00
_cell.angle_beta   90.00
_cell.angle_gamma   90.00
#
_symmetry.space_group_name_H-M   'P 1'
#
loop_
_entity.id
_entity.type
_entity.pdbx_description
1 polymer ?
#
loop_
_entity_poly.entity_id
_entity_poly.type
_entity_poly.pdbx_seq_one_letter_code
_entity_poly.pdbx_strand_id
1 'polypeptide(L)'
;MAGFPYWPCFVTRSSDGDYIREAKNKISVHVQFFNWNDESGWVTKTMPWCSVAEFRRFAKEAIKEDVSCSMDWSPVGKMLHKWKNAALQAESTVHLSRKERHKRFLV
;
A
#
# COMPACT_ATOMS: atom_id res chain seq x y z
N MET A 1 -7.69 -0.90 -2.24
CA MET A 1 -8.57 -1.70 -3.13
C MET A 1 -9.93 -1.80 -2.47
N ALA A 2 -11.03 -1.85 -3.21
CA ALA A 2 -12.35 -1.95 -2.56
C ALA A 2 -12.41 -3.26 -1.74
N GLY A 3 -12.83 -3.17 -0.48
CA GLY A 3 -12.90 -4.33 0.43
C GLY A 3 -11.58 -4.74 1.09
N PHE A 4 -10.48 -4.01 0.87
CA PHE A 4 -9.19 -4.26 1.53
C PHE A 4 -8.66 -3.01 2.22
N PRO A 5 -8.00 -3.17 3.38
CA PRO A 5 -7.38 -2.04 4.06
C PRO A 5 -6.22 -1.47 3.25
N TYR A 6 -5.77 -0.28 3.64
CA TYR A 6 -4.52 0.30 3.18
C TYR A 6 -3.39 -0.71 3.33
N TRP A 7 -2.68 -0.94 2.23
CA TRP A 7 -1.66 -1.97 2.14
C TRP A 7 -0.31 -1.34 1.75
N PRO A 8 0.81 -1.76 2.36
CA PRO A 8 2.14 -1.34 1.92
C PRO A 8 2.42 -1.79 0.49
N CYS A 9 2.88 -0.88 -0.36
CA CYS A 9 3.16 -1.18 -1.77
C CYS A 9 4.42 -0.49 -2.29
N PHE A 10 4.99 -1.02 -3.37
CA PHE A 10 5.93 -0.30 -4.23
C PHE A 10 5.24 0.22 -5.48
N VAL A 11 5.50 1.48 -5.84
CA VAL A 11 5.11 1.98 -7.17
C VAL A 11 6.02 1.32 -8.21
N THR A 12 5.42 0.62 -9.17
CA THR A 12 6.13 -0.10 -10.23
C THR A 12 5.46 0.14 -11.58
N ARG A 13 6.18 -0.14 -12.66
CA ARG A 13 5.60 -0.10 -14.00
C ARG A 13 4.66 -1.29 -14.19
N SER A 14 3.56 -1.05 -14.89
CA SER A 14 2.71 -2.11 -15.42
C SER A 14 3.41 -2.85 -16.58
N SER A 15 2.79 -3.93 -17.05
CA SER A 15 3.22 -4.66 -18.26
C SER A 15 3.37 -3.74 -19.48
N ASP A 16 2.58 -2.67 -19.53
CA ASP A 16 2.55 -1.72 -20.63
C ASP A 16 3.60 -0.60 -20.45
N GLY A 17 4.38 -0.64 -19.37
CA GLY A 17 5.46 0.31 -19.06
C GLY A 17 5.02 1.55 -18.27
N ASP A 18 3.71 1.82 -18.19
CA ASP A 18 3.16 2.95 -17.43
C ASP A 18 3.08 2.65 -15.94
N TYR A 19 3.31 3.65 -15.09
CA TYR A 19 3.11 3.56 -13.64
C TYR A 19 2.04 4.52 -13.11
N ILE A 20 1.59 5.47 -13.93
CA ILE A 20 0.46 6.37 -13.66
C ILE A 20 -0.46 6.35 -14.87
N ARG A 21 -1.77 6.29 -14.63
CA ARG A 21 -2.82 6.45 -15.64
C ARG A 21 -3.80 7.50 -15.18
N GLU A 22 -4.18 8.38 -16.09
CA GLU A 22 -5.23 9.36 -15.85
C GLU A 22 -6.45 9.00 -16.69
N ALA A 23 -7.59 8.80 -16.05
CA ALA A 23 -8.85 8.49 -16.74
C ALA A 23 -9.99 9.22 -16.05
N LYS A 24 -10.76 10.01 -16.81
CA LYS A 24 -11.98 10.70 -16.33
C LYS A 24 -11.76 11.43 -14.98
N ASN A 25 -10.71 12.25 -14.90
CA ASN A 25 -10.29 12.99 -13.69
C ASN A 25 -9.88 12.12 -12.49
N LYS A 26 -9.59 10.83 -12.70
CA LYS A 26 -9.04 9.94 -11.68
C LYS A 26 -7.62 9.55 -12.05
N ILE A 27 -6.70 9.75 -11.10
CA ILE A 27 -5.34 9.28 -11.19
C ILE A 27 -5.30 7.86 -10.59
N SER A 28 -4.74 6.92 -11.34
CA SER A 28 -4.45 5.57 -10.88
C SER A 28 -2.94 5.37 -10.90
N VAL A 29 -2.40 4.73 -9.86
CA VAL A 29 -0.99 4.39 -9.75
C VAL A 29 -0.85 2.88 -9.80
N HIS A 30 0.08 2.37 -10.59
CA HIS A 30 0.38 0.95 -10.62
C HIS A 30 1.34 0.60 -9.50
N VAL A 31 0.99 -0.41 -8.72
CA VAL A 31 1.73 -0.80 -7.53
C VAL A 31 1.87 -2.31 -7.43
N GLN A 32 2.98 -2.78 -6.85
CA GLN A 32 3.16 -4.15 -6.39
C GLN A 32 2.94 -4.20 -4.89
N PHE A 33 2.11 -5.15 -4.45
CA PHE A 33 1.72 -5.29 -3.05
C PHE A 33 2.77 -6.11 -2.28
N PHE A 34 3.18 -5.64 -1.10
CA PHE A 34 4.08 -6.43 -0.26
C PHE A 34 3.38 -7.69 0.28
N ASN A 35 4.04 -8.85 0.19
CA ASN A 35 3.56 -10.10 0.79
C ASN A 35 2.10 -10.44 0.41
N TRP A 36 1.75 -10.20 -0.85
CA TRP A 36 0.44 -10.48 -1.44
C TRP A 36 0.62 -11.27 -2.74
N ASN A 37 1.16 -12.49 -2.63
CA ASN A 37 1.34 -13.41 -3.76
C ASN A 37 2.01 -12.79 -5.01
N ASP A 38 2.91 -11.82 -4.82
CA ASP A 38 3.55 -11.04 -5.89
C ASP A 38 2.58 -10.35 -6.85
N GLU A 39 1.35 -10.05 -6.40
CA GLU A 39 0.37 -9.35 -7.22
C GLU A 39 0.74 -7.87 -7.37
N SER A 40 0.40 -7.33 -8.54
CA SER A 40 0.44 -5.91 -8.84
C SER A 40 -0.87 -5.45 -9.45
N GLY A 41 -1.21 -4.17 -9.28
CA GLY A 41 -2.43 -3.64 -9.85
C GLY A 41 -2.53 -2.11 -9.79
N TRP A 42 -3.59 -1.60 -10.40
CA TRP A 42 -3.89 -0.18 -10.41
C TRP A 42 -4.72 0.21 -9.19
N VAL A 43 -4.26 1.23 -8.45
CA VAL A 43 -4.95 1.77 -7.28
C VAL A 43 -5.22 3.26 -7.44
N THR A 44 -6.41 3.70 -7.03
CA THR A 44 -6.86 5.10 -7.13
C THR A 44 -6.82 5.86 -5.79
N LYS A 45 -6.84 5.13 -4.67
CA LYS A 45 -6.73 5.69 -3.32
C LYS A 45 -5.34 5.36 -2.77
N THR A 46 -4.47 6.37 -2.72
CA THR A 46 -3.07 6.22 -2.30
C THR A 46 -2.73 7.20 -1.20
N MET A 47 -1.79 6.82 -0.34
CA MET A 47 -1.15 7.74 0.61
C MET A 47 0.37 7.52 0.55
N PRO A 48 1.20 8.55 0.80
CA PRO A 48 2.62 8.37 0.96
C PRO A 48 2.94 7.36 2.07
N TRP A 49 4.01 6.60 1.87
CA TRP A 49 4.50 5.71 2.92
C TRP A 49 4.90 6.51 4.17
N CYS A 50 4.51 6.00 5.33
CA CYS A 50 4.88 6.50 6.65
C CYS A 50 5.25 5.32 7.56
N SER A 51 5.83 5.58 8.73
CA SER A 51 6.10 4.51 9.69
C SER A 51 4.82 3.82 10.16
N VAL A 52 4.93 2.59 10.65
CA VAL A 52 3.77 1.85 11.19
C VAL A 52 3.12 2.61 12.36
N ALA A 53 3.92 3.33 13.15
CA ALA A 53 3.44 4.17 14.24
C ALA A 53 2.59 5.36 13.74
N GLU A 54 3.06 6.07 12.72
CA GLU A 54 2.33 7.18 12.10
C GLU A 54 1.05 6.70 11.41
N PHE A 55 1.12 5.58 10.68
CA PHE A 55 -0.05 4.98 10.05
C PHE A 55 -1.16 4.69 11.07
N ARG A 56 -0.81 4.15 12.24
CA ARG A 56 -1.77 3.91 13.33
C ARG A 56 -2.38 5.19 13.88
N ARG A 57 -1.63 6.30 13.87
CA ARG A 57 -2.16 7.61 14.27
C ARG A 57 -3.18 8.11 13.24
N PHE A 58 -2.84 8.10 11.95
CA PHE A 58 -3.75 8.49 10.87
C PHE A 58 -5.02 7.62 10.86
N ALA A 59 -4.88 6.31 11.07
CA ALA A 59 -6.00 5.39 11.17
C ALA A 59 -6.96 5.77 12.31
N LYS A 60 -6.43 6.10 13.49
CA LYS A 60 -7.26 6.51 14.64
C LYS A 60 -7.99 7.83 14.38
N GLU A 61 -7.31 8.80 13.78
CA GLU A 61 -7.90 10.10 13.43
C GLU A 61 -9.01 9.93 12.39
N ALA A 62 -8.75 9.20 11.30
CA ALA A 62 -9.74 8.94 10.25
C ALA A 62 -10.97 8.17 10.76
N ILE A 63 -10.78 7.15 11.61
CA ILE A 63 -11.90 6.39 12.21
C ILE A 63 -12.73 7.25 13.16
N LYS A 64 -12.09 8.20 13.87
CA LYS A 64 -12.81 9.13 14.75
C LYS A 64 -13.69 10.09 13.95
N GLU A 65 -13.24 10.52 12.77
CA GLU A 65 -14.01 11.39 11.88
C GLU A 65 -15.11 10.63 11.14
N ASP A 66 -14.81 9.42 10.67
CA ASP A 66 -15.76 8.58 9.93
C ASP A 66 -15.57 7.09 10.28
N VAL A 67 -16.45 6.57 11.12
CA VAL A 67 -16.41 5.16 11.56
C VAL A 67 -16.62 4.18 10.39
N SER A 68 -17.31 4.61 9.32
CA SER A 68 -17.58 3.75 8.16
C SER A 68 -16.30 3.38 7.40
N CYS A 69 -15.26 4.20 7.49
CA CYS A 69 -13.96 3.92 6.87
C CYS A 69 -13.07 2.97 7.70
N SER A 70 -13.52 2.51 8.86
CA SER A 70 -12.71 1.64 9.75
C SER A 70 -12.12 0.40 9.08
N MET A 71 -12.84 -0.20 8.14
CA MET A 71 -12.37 -1.35 7.37
C MET A 71 -11.25 -1.01 6.39
N ASP A 72 -11.15 0.24 5.94
CA ASP A 72 -10.04 0.72 5.09
C ASP A 72 -8.75 0.88 5.90
N TRP A 73 -8.85 1.16 7.20
CA TRP A 73 -7.68 1.50 8.03
C TRP A 73 -7.21 0.36 8.94
N SER A 74 -8.11 -0.53 9.32
CA SER A 74 -7.85 -1.55 10.35
C SER A 74 -8.05 -2.97 9.79
N PRO A 75 -6.96 -3.68 9.40
CA PRO A 75 -7.06 -5.08 9.05
C PRO A 75 -7.48 -5.93 10.26
N VAL A 76 -8.40 -6.88 10.04
CA VAL A 76 -8.91 -7.78 11.09
C VAL A 76 -8.62 -9.25 10.78
N GLY A 77 -8.63 -10.10 11.82
CA GLY A 77 -8.51 -11.55 11.69
C GLY A 77 -7.23 -12.03 10.98
N LYS A 78 -7.36 -13.00 10.06
CA LYS A 78 -6.22 -13.56 9.29
C LYS A 78 -5.50 -12.50 8.45
N MET A 79 -6.22 -11.46 8.02
CA MET A 79 -5.65 -10.37 7.22
C MET A 79 -4.64 -9.55 8.02
N LEU A 80 -4.87 -9.39 9.33
CA LEU A 80 -3.97 -8.65 10.22
C LEU A 80 -2.57 -9.25 10.27
N HIS A 81 -2.44 -10.58 10.26
CA HIS A 81 -1.14 -11.22 10.27
C HIS A 81 -0.37 -10.95 8.97
N LYS A 82 -1.04 -11.11 7.81
CA LYS A 82 -0.44 -10.81 6.51
C LYS A 82 -0.03 -9.34 6.40
N TRP A 83 -0.89 -8.44 6.86
CA TRP A 83 -0.62 -7.00 6.85
C TRP A 83 0.57 -6.64 7.74
N LYS A 84 0.67 -7.20 8.95
CA LYS A 84 1.81 -6.98 9.84
C LYS A 84 3.13 -7.39 9.19
N ASN A 85 3.16 -8.57 8.55
CA ASN A 85 4.36 -9.04 7.86
C ASN A 85 4.71 -8.13 6.68
N ALA A 86 3.71 -7.71 5.90
CA ALA A 86 3.89 -6.78 4.79
C ALA A 86 4.42 -5.42 5.27
N ALA A 87 3.89 -4.89 6.37
CA ALA A 87 4.28 -3.61 6.96
C ALA A 87 5.73 -3.66 7.50
N LEU A 88 6.10 -4.74 8.19
CA LEU A 88 7.47 -4.96 8.67
C LEU A 88 8.47 -5.09 7.52
N GLN A 89 8.12 -5.82 6.45
CA GLN A 89 8.94 -5.88 5.25
C GLN A 89 9.11 -4.49 4.62
N ALA A 90 8.03 -3.74 4.45
CA ALA A 90 8.10 -2.39 3.90
C ALA A 90 8.97 -1.46 4.74
N GLU A 91 8.83 -1.49 6.07
CA GLU A 91 9.64 -0.72 7.01
C GLU A 91 11.12 -1.09 6.92
N SER A 92 11.44 -2.37 6.75
CA SER A 92 12.81 -2.83 6.51
C SER A 92 13.41 -2.31 5.19
N THR A 93 12.62 -1.81 4.25
CA THR A 93 13.13 -1.29 2.97
C THR A 93 13.36 0.22 2.95
N VAL A 94 12.97 0.95 4.00
CA VAL A 94 12.99 2.42 4.03
C VAL A 94 14.40 2.99 3.90
N HIS A 95 15.40 2.30 4.46
CA HIS A 95 16.80 2.69 4.38
C HIS A 95 17.45 2.39 3.02
N LEU A 96 16.77 1.64 2.14
CA LEU A 96 17.28 1.28 0.83
C LEU A 96 16.96 2.36 -0.20
N SER A 97 17.90 2.60 -1.11
CA SER A 97 17.67 3.44 -2.27
C SER A 97 16.58 2.85 -3.17
N ARG A 98 15.97 3.69 -4.01
CA ARG A 98 14.97 3.24 -4.99
C ARG A 98 15.51 2.12 -5.90
N LYS A 99 16.78 2.24 -6.33
CA LYS A 99 17.43 1.25 -7.20
C LYS A 99 17.61 -0.10 -6.50
N GLU A 100 17.98 -0.08 -5.22
CA GLU A 100 18.13 -1.31 -4.43
C GLU A 100 16.79 -1.98 -4.16
N ARG A 101 15.75 -1.19 -3.84
CA ARG A 101 14.39 -1.71 -3.70
C ARG A 101 13.91 -2.39 -4.98
N HIS A 102 14.14 -1.74 -6.12
CA HIS A 102 13.80 -2.31 -7.42
C HIS A 102 14.55 -3.61 -7.69
N LYS A 103 15.85 -3.69 -7.39
CA LYS A 103 16.64 -4.89 -7.67
C LYS A 103 16.30 -6.07 -6.76
N ARG A 104 15.90 -5.80 -5.51
CA ARG A 104 15.73 -6.83 -4.46
C ARG A 104 14.29 -7.30 -4.26
N PHE A 105 13.28 -6.47 -4.57
CA PHE A 105 11.90 -6.73 -4.16
C PHE A 105 10.86 -6.60 -5.28
N LEU A 106 11.18 -5.96 -6.41
CA LEU A 106 10.27 -5.97 -7.55
C LEU A 106 10.46 -7.28 -8.32
N VAL A 107 9.34 -7.90 -8.69
CA VAL A 107 9.28 -9.16 -9.46
C VAL A 107 8.89 -8.85 -10.89
#